data_AF-A0A450Z9N2-F1
#
_entry.id   AF-A0A450Z9N2-F1
#
_cell.length_a   1.000
_cell.length_b   1.000
_cell.length_c   1.000
_cell.angle_alpha   90.00
_cell.angle_beta   90.00
_cell.angle_gamma   90.00
#
_symmetry.space_group_name_H-M   'P 1'
#
loop_
_entity.id
_entity.type
_entity.pdbx_description
1 polymer ?
#
loop_
_entity_poly.entity_id
_entity_poly.type
_entity_poly.pdbx_seq_one_letter_code
_entity_poly.pdbx_strand_id
1 'polypeptide(L)'
;MNLSPWLSLLKEPSCLTPFLFYFLYLVWYYLKTKPLIGAHDSLVDSLMDPQGRDRAIAKLTAPNRWRIFYQDSLNGLLARFDRWFGKGWFNPRALHVCYLLALGYSLLFVFIAWLFTGEGWIRELIFRPYMDGWERLWQGGLFIGGMALTGYVLSLFLNGSLENRIKAHLPRNWPPGLVTLITEIVKMVAFAGAFAVAFAGAVAFAFAFADTFAFASAFAGTFAFAVTGTGALILAVAFVFNLISERIKRNEIGFGVSSAYLLAGMGLALWGILAFDERWASVIPWKLAAGMPIWTTLIFLPTINAFFDVASLQVSRYFIGKIKQDNRHQNILWMAADVAVAIALLAGLYLTLFAALDVVDQWLFPETKFFTVERWKELFWDKKDWFHPDILWLTLMASTTLFVTFIHLSLAFAHLFMPLWHRKDKKNIAGLIREMKREAEGNADRKVSPAICRDLARAYYFPWEHGVVLGSLTLWGIGCVLHYLVLQG
;
A
#
# COMPACT_ATOMS: atom_id res chain seq x y z
N MET A 1 4.95 21.21 37.91
CA MET A 1 4.41 20.92 36.56
C MET A 1 3.11 20.16 36.72
N ASN A 2 1.99 20.69 36.23
CA ASN A 2 0.70 20.01 36.30
C ASN A 2 0.70 18.86 35.28
N LEU A 3 0.78 17.61 35.75
CA LEU A 3 0.80 16.40 34.90
C LEU A 3 -0.61 15.95 34.48
N SER A 4 -1.66 16.64 34.95
CA SER A 4 -3.06 16.32 34.65
C SER A 4 -3.37 16.16 33.15
N PRO A 5 -2.87 17.01 32.23
CA PRO A 5 -3.11 16.85 30.80
C PRO A 5 -2.47 15.56 30.24
N TRP A 6 -1.26 15.22 30.68
CA TRP A 6 -0.56 14.01 30.26
C TRP A 6 -1.22 12.72 30.76
N LEU A 7 -1.81 12.75 31.94
CA LEU A 7 -2.58 11.63 32.46
C LEU A 7 -3.93 11.45 31.73
N SER A 8 -4.47 12.52 31.13
CA SER A 8 -5.67 12.42 30.29
C SER A 8 -5.41 11.69 28.96
N LEU A 9 -4.21 11.86 28.37
CA LEU A 9 -3.77 11.12 27.18
C LEU A 9 -3.76 9.59 27.41
N LEU A 10 -3.45 9.12 28.62
CA LEU A 10 -3.48 7.69 28.95
C LEU A 10 -4.89 7.12 29.08
N LYS A 11 -5.94 7.95 29.12
CA LYS A 11 -7.33 7.48 29.18
C LYS A 11 -7.91 7.18 27.80
N GLU A 12 -7.31 7.71 26.74
CA GLU A 12 -7.75 7.42 25.37
C GLU A 12 -7.19 6.07 24.89
N PRO A 13 -8.06 5.10 24.54
CA PRO A 13 -7.61 3.77 24.09
C PRO A 13 -6.71 3.83 22.85
N SER A 14 -6.93 4.82 21.97
CA SER A 14 -6.13 5.10 20.78
C SER A 14 -4.67 5.45 21.10
N CYS A 15 -4.42 6.18 22.20
CA CYS A 15 -3.09 6.54 22.65
C CYS A 15 -2.36 5.39 23.37
N LEU A 16 -3.09 4.43 23.94
CA LEU A 16 -2.52 3.23 24.58
C LEU A 16 -2.23 2.08 23.59
N THR A 17 -2.95 2.05 22.47
CA THR A 17 -2.83 1.02 21.43
C THR A 17 -1.38 0.74 20.96
N PRO A 18 -0.50 1.74 20.78
CA PRO A 18 0.90 1.49 20.41
C PRO A 18 1.69 0.78 21.51
N PHE A 19 1.43 1.11 22.77
CA PHE A 19 2.09 0.43 23.90
C PHE A 19 1.63 -1.02 24.00
N LEU A 20 0.35 -1.29 23.69
CA LEU A 20 -0.15 -2.65 23.55
C LEU A 20 0.54 -3.38 22.39
N PHE A 21 0.63 -2.77 21.20
CA PHE A 21 1.34 -3.38 20.07
C PHE A 21 2.82 -3.58 20.34
N TYR A 22 3.46 -2.65 21.06
CA TYR A 22 4.84 -2.78 21.50
C TYR A 22 5.00 -3.91 22.52
N PHE A 23 4.10 -4.01 23.49
CA PHE A 23 4.05 -5.12 24.43
C PHE A 23 3.84 -6.45 23.70
N LEU A 24 2.89 -6.52 22.75
CA LEU A 24 2.67 -7.69 21.91
C LEU A 24 3.90 -8.02 21.06
N TYR A 25 4.63 -7.01 20.56
CA TYR A 25 5.90 -7.20 19.87
C TYR A 25 6.98 -7.75 20.81
N LEU A 26 7.06 -7.28 22.05
CA LEU A 26 8.00 -7.79 23.07
C LEU A 26 7.64 -9.23 23.49
N VAL A 27 6.36 -9.53 23.67
CA VAL A 27 5.86 -10.89 23.96
C VAL A 27 6.16 -11.80 22.77
N TRP A 28 5.80 -11.37 21.55
CA TRP A 28 6.12 -12.09 20.32
C TRP A 28 7.62 -12.33 20.19
N TYR A 29 8.45 -11.34 20.51
CA TYR A 29 9.90 -11.45 20.54
C TYR A 29 10.39 -12.47 21.57
N TYR A 30 9.82 -12.47 22.77
CA TYR A 30 10.19 -13.43 23.82
C TYR A 30 9.80 -14.86 23.44
N LEU A 31 8.68 -15.02 22.72
CA LEU A 31 8.16 -16.31 22.28
C LEU A 31 8.80 -16.82 20.98
N LYS A 32 9.21 -15.93 20.07
CA LYS A 32 9.82 -16.32 18.79
C LYS A 32 11.33 -16.43 18.88
N THR A 33 11.83 -17.54 18.34
CA THR A 33 13.27 -17.77 18.17
C THR A 33 13.87 -17.11 16.92
N LYS A 34 13.06 -16.48 16.05
CA LYS A 34 13.52 -15.87 14.79
C LYS A 34 13.03 -14.43 14.62
N PRO A 35 13.92 -13.48 14.25
CA PRO A 35 13.52 -12.14 13.81
C PRO A 35 12.68 -12.19 12.51
N LEU A 36 11.95 -11.10 12.24
CA LEU A 36 11.05 -10.97 11.07
C LEU A 36 11.81 -10.81 9.75
N ILE A 37 13.08 -10.41 9.80
CA ILE A 37 13.88 -10.15 8.61
C ILE A 37 14.33 -11.47 7.95
N GLY A 38 13.89 -11.69 6.71
CA GLY A 38 14.31 -12.86 5.89
C GLY A 38 15.82 -12.97 5.64
N ALA A 39 16.60 -11.91 5.89
CA ALA A 39 18.06 -11.95 5.84
C ALA A 39 18.70 -12.64 7.06
N HIS A 40 17.92 -13.01 8.08
CA HIS A 40 18.40 -13.79 9.23
C HIS A 40 18.92 -15.16 8.80
N ASP A 41 18.10 -15.93 8.08
CA ASP A 41 18.46 -17.29 7.70
C ASP A 41 19.65 -17.28 6.72
N SER A 42 19.70 -16.31 5.80
CA SER A 42 20.88 -16.12 4.93
C SER A 42 22.16 -15.79 5.70
N LEU A 43 22.08 -15.01 6.79
CA LEU A 43 23.24 -14.74 7.65
C LEU A 43 23.64 -16.01 8.43
N VAL A 44 22.67 -16.77 8.95
CA VAL A 44 22.93 -18.06 9.61
C VAL A 44 23.63 -19.03 8.66
N ASP A 45 23.13 -19.18 7.44
CA ASP A 45 23.72 -20.03 6.41
C ASP A 45 25.16 -19.59 6.09
N SER A 46 25.38 -18.27 5.95
CA SER A 46 26.71 -17.70 5.72
C SER A 46 27.67 -17.91 6.88
N LEU A 47 27.19 -17.91 8.13
CA LEU A 47 28.02 -18.16 9.33
C LEU A 47 28.36 -19.65 9.48
N MET A 48 27.43 -20.53 9.08
CA MET A 48 27.64 -21.98 9.10
C MET A 48 28.63 -22.42 8.02
N ASP A 49 28.57 -21.83 6.84
CA ASP A 49 29.48 -22.09 5.72
C ASP A 49 30.92 -21.61 6.03
N PRO A 50 31.92 -22.51 6.06
CA PRO A 50 33.32 -22.14 6.26
C PRO A 50 33.80 -21.03 5.32
N GLN A 51 33.37 -21.02 4.04
CA GLN A 51 33.81 -20.02 3.06
C GLN A 51 33.12 -18.66 3.27
N GLY A 52 31.83 -18.67 3.64
CA GLY A 52 31.04 -17.47 3.93
C GLY A 52 31.32 -16.84 5.31
N ARG A 53 31.82 -17.63 6.27
CA ARG A 53 31.90 -17.25 7.69
C ARG A 53 32.75 -16.03 7.93
N ASP A 54 33.96 -15.99 7.40
CA ASP A 54 34.87 -14.85 7.64
C ASP A 54 34.33 -13.56 7.04
N ARG A 55 33.67 -13.64 5.87
CA ARG A 55 32.98 -12.50 5.26
C ARG A 55 31.81 -12.03 6.13
N ALA A 56 31.03 -12.96 6.67
CA ALA A 56 29.93 -12.66 7.58
C ALA A 56 30.45 -12.01 8.89
N ILE A 57 31.50 -12.56 9.50
CA ILE A 57 32.14 -11.97 10.69
C ILE A 57 32.67 -10.57 10.38
N ALA A 58 33.37 -10.38 9.26
CA ALA A 58 33.89 -9.07 8.85
C ALA A 58 32.76 -8.04 8.71
N LYS A 59 31.61 -8.44 8.16
CA LYS A 59 30.40 -7.59 8.11
C LYS A 59 29.87 -7.24 9.51
N LEU A 60 29.86 -8.22 10.42
CA LEU A 60 29.40 -8.03 11.80
C LEU A 60 30.35 -7.16 12.64
N THR A 61 31.65 -7.18 12.37
CA THR A 61 32.66 -6.42 13.11
C THR A 61 33.03 -5.09 12.47
N ALA A 62 32.57 -4.83 11.23
CA ALA A 62 32.88 -3.62 10.49
C ALA A 62 32.61 -2.33 11.32
N PRO A 63 33.53 -1.35 11.29
CA PRO A 63 33.25 -0.03 11.83
C PRO A 63 32.05 0.55 11.07
N ASN A 64 31.11 1.16 11.79
CA ASN A 64 29.88 1.72 11.21
C ASN A 64 28.96 0.70 10.49
N ARG A 65 29.01 -0.60 10.83
CA ARG A 65 28.13 -1.65 10.25
C ARG A 65 26.65 -1.26 10.14
N TRP A 66 26.13 -0.51 11.12
CA TRP A 66 24.74 -0.06 11.15
C TRP A 66 24.45 1.09 10.21
N ARG A 67 25.43 1.96 9.95
CA ARG A 67 25.35 2.96 8.89
C ARG A 67 25.31 2.27 7.54
N ILE A 68 26.16 1.26 7.33
CA ILE A 68 26.17 0.45 6.10
C ILE A 68 24.82 -0.26 5.93
N PHE A 69 24.33 -0.93 6.98
CA PHE A 69 23.05 -1.62 6.96
C PHE A 69 21.87 -0.67 6.70
N TYR A 70 21.91 0.52 7.29
CA TYR A 70 20.93 1.58 7.03
C TYR A 70 20.97 2.04 5.57
N GLN A 71 22.16 2.33 5.04
CA GLN A 71 22.35 2.70 3.64
C GLN A 71 21.89 1.59 2.69
N ASP A 72 22.20 0.33 2.99
CA ASP A 72 21.71 -0.83 2.23
C ASP A 72 20.18 -0.93 2.28
N SER A 73 19.57 -0.66 3.43
CA SER A 73 18.12 -0.64 3.60
C SER A 73 17.47 0.49 2.80
N LEU A 74 18.06 1.69 2.83
CA LEU A 74 17.63 2.83 2.00
C LEU A 74 17.81 2.58 0.51
N ASN A 75 18.94 2.00 0.10
CA ASN A 75 19.19 1.61 -1.29
C ASN A 75 18.18 0.56 -1.73
N GLY A 76 17.87 -0.42 -0.89
CA GLY A 76 16.84 -1.43 -1.12
C GLY A 76 15.44 -0.82 -1.25
N LEU A 77 15.12 0.16 -0.39
CA LEU A 77 13.85 0.89 -0.46
C LEU A 77 13.74 1.70 -1.76
N LEU A 78 14.77 2.49 -2.10
CA LEU A 78 14.82 3.25 -3.36
C LEU A 78 14.74 2.31 -4.57
N ALA A 79 15.46 1.19 -4.57
CA ALA A 79 15.40 0.22 -5.64
C ALA A 79 14.00 -0.41 -5.78
N ARG A 80 13.28 -0.62 -4.66
CA ARG A 80 11.87 -1.04 -4.69
C ARG A 80 10.98 0.06 -5.25
N PHE A 81 11.16 1.31 -4.84
CA PHE A 81 10.41 2.45 -5.39
C PHE A 81 10.65 2.60 -6.89
N ASP A 82 11.91 2.56 -7.34
CA ASP A 82 12.24 2.62 -8.76
C ASP A 82 11.68 1.42 -9.55
N ARG A 83 11.64 0.23 -8.94
CA ARG A 83 11.03 -0.94 -9.56
C ARG A 83 9.52 -0.80 -9.70
N TRP A 84 8.84 -0.20 -8.72
CA TRP A 84 7.38 -0.09 -8.69
C TRP A 84 6.89 1.12 -9.49
N PHE A 85 7.42 2.30 -9.19
CA PHE A 85 7.02 3.59 -9.73
C PHE A 85 7.88 4.06 -10.92
N GLY A 86 8.92 3.31 -11.30
CA GLY A 86 9.85 3.71 -12.36
C GLY A 86 10.89 4.72 -11.87
N LYS A 87 12.06 4.75 -12.51
CA LYS A 87 13.18 5.62 -12.13
C LYS A 87 12.98 7.04 -12.65
N GLY A 88 13.36 8.04 -11.85
CA GLY A 88 13.33 9.46 -12.20
C GLY A 88 12.11 10.22 -11.66
N TRP A 89 12.20 11.56 -11.71
CA TRP A 89 11.22 12.47 -11.11
C TRP A 89 9.87 12.47 -11.83
N PHE A 90 9.91 12.45 -13.15
CA PHE A 90 8.73 12.48 -14.02
C PHE A 90 8.60 11.16 -14.75
N ASN A 91 8.63 10.05 -14.01
CA ASN A 91 8.36 8.75 -14.63
C ASN A 91 6.84 8.58 -14.76
N PRO A 92 6.29 8.40 -15.98
CA PRO A 92 4.84 8.20 -16.18
C PRO A 92 4.31 7.04 -15.33
N ARG A 93 5.10 5.98 -15.13
CA ARG A 93 4.73 4.82 -14.32
C ARG A 93 4.38 5.19 -12.89
N ALA A 94 5.02 6.22 -12.32
CA ALA A 94 4.74 6.66 -10.96
C ALA A 94 3.30 7.14 -10.85
N LEU A 95 2.87 7.99 -11.77
CA LEU A 95 1.52 8.54 -11.79
C LEU A 95 0.44 7.46 -11.89
N HIS A 96 0.62 6.49 -12.81
CA HIS A 96 -0.37 5.43 -12.98
C HIS A 96 -0.41 4.48 -11.78
N VAL A 97 0.72 4.15 -11.17
CA VAL A 97 0.75 3.31 -9.95
C VAL A 97 0.11 4.06 -8.77
N CYS A 98 0.43 5.35 -8.59
CA CYS A 98 -0.19 6.19 -7.57
C CYS A 98 -1.72 6.28 -7.77
N TYR A 99 -2.19 6.48 -9.00
CA TYR A 99 -3.62 6.46 -9.32
C TYR A 99 -4.28 5.13 -8.96
N LEU A 100 -3.66 4.00 -9.34
CA LEU A 100 -4.18 2.68 -9.00
C LEU A 100 -4.22 2.44 -7.49
N LEU A 101 -3.22 2.93 -6.75
CA LEU A 101 -3.24 2.84 -5.29
C LEU A 101 -4.40 3.66 -4.76
N ALA A 102 -4.49 4.95 -5.11
CA ALA A 102 -5.58 5.83 -4.68
C ALA A 102 -6.96 5.22 -4.94
N LEU A 103 -7.18 4.66 -6.14
CA LEU A 103 -8.41 3.95 -6.50
C LEU A 103 -8.60 2.67 -5.69
N GLY A 104 -7.57 1.84 -5.60
CA GLY A 104 -7.60 0.53 -4.94
C GLY A 104 -7.91 0.65 -3.45
N TYR A 105 -7.40 1.68 -2.77
CA TYR A 105 -7.69 1.93 -1.36
C TYR A 105 -9.14 2.34 -1.13
N SER A 106 -9.70 3.22 -1.97
CA SER A 106 -11.11 3.60 -1.89
C SER A 106 -12.03 2.39 -2.05
N LEU A 107 -11.74 1.52 -3.02
CA LEU A 107 -12.50 0.28 -3.23
C LEU A 107 -12.33 -0.72 -2.08
N LEU A 108 -11.11 -0.88 -1.57
CA LEU A 108 -10.83 -1.74 -0.43
C LEU A 108 -11.56 -1.25 0.81
N PHE A 109 -11.66 0.07 1.01
CA PHE A 109 -12.41 0.63 2.13
C PHE A 109 -13.90 0.31 2.03
N VAL A 110 -14.54 0.54 0.88
CA VAL A 110 -15.95 0.17 0.67
C VAL A 110 -16.17 -1.30 0.98
N PHE A 111 -15.26 -2.15 0.52
CA PHE A 111 -15.32 -3.59 0.76
C PHE A 111 -15.16 -3.94 2.25
N ILE A 112 -14.21 -3.32 2.96
CA ILE A 112 -14.00 -3.54 4.39
C ILE A 112 -15.19 -3.03 5.20
N ALA A 113 -15.66 -1.81 4.93
CA ALA A 113 -16.83 -1.22 5.58
C ALA A 113 -18.04 -2.14 5.40
N TRP A 114 -18.26 -2.64 4.18
CA TRP A 114 -19.28 -3.64 3.90
C TRP A 114 -19.09 -4.91 4.73
N LEU A 115 -17.88 -5.48 4.76
CA LEU A 115 -17.58 -6.71 5.49
C LEU A 115 -17.92 -6.60 6.99
N PHE A 116 -17.65 -5.45 7.61
CA PHE A 116 -17.86 -5.25 9.06
C PHE A 116 -19.28 -4.82 9.40
N THR A 117 -19.86 -3.89 8.64
CA THR A 117 -21.15 -3.28 8.97
C THR A 117 -22.34 -3.98 8.32
N GLY A 118 -22.10 -4.78 7.27
CA GLY A 118 -23.16 -5.32 6.40
C GLY A 118 -23.48 -4.41 5.22
N GLU A 119 -22.80 -3.30 5.15
CA GLU A 119 -23.34 -2.09 4.55
C GLU A 119 -22.15 -1.33 3.95
N GLY A 120 -22.02 -1.36 2.63
CA GLY A 120 -20.91 -0.70 1.95
C GLY A 120 -21.30 0.73 1.65
N TRP A 121 -20.99 1.68 2.52
CA TRP A 121 -21.38 3.07 2.32
C TRP A 121 -20.24 3.88 1.67
N ILE A 122 -20.54 4.58 0.58
CA ILE A 122 -19.98 5.91 0.35
C ILE A 122 -21.14 6.89 0.36
N ARG A 123 -21.42 7.48 1.54
CA ARG A 123 -22.64 8.28 1.76
C ARG A 123 -23.89 7.48 1.35
N GLU A 124 -24.81 8.05 0.58
CA GLU A 124 -26.08 7.44 0.15
C GLU A 124 -25.90 6.33 -0.90
N LEU A 125 -24.70 6.15 -1.46
CA LEU A 125 -24.39 4.98 -2.27
C LEU A 125 -24.23 3.77 -1.36
N ILE A 126 -25.33 3.04 -1.21
CA ILE A 126 -25.32 1.69 -0.67
C ILE A 126 -24.76 0.76 -1.75
N PHE A 127 -23.50 0.35 -1.60
CA PHE A 127 -22.86 -0.62 -2.51
C PHE A 127 -23.44 -2.02 -2.37
N ARG A 128 -24.09 -2.34 -1.25
CA ARG A 128 -24.78 -3.62 -1.06
C ARG A 128 -25.89 -3.53 -0.01
N PRO A 129 -27.06 -4.16 -0.26
CA PRO A 129 -28.06 -4.35 0.79
C PRO A 129 -27.50 -5.16 1.96
N TYR A 130 -28.09 -4.96 3.13
CA TYR A 130 -27.74 -5.68 4.35
C TYR A 130 -27.78 -7.19 4.12
N MET A 131 -26.71 -7.88 4.52
CA MET A 131 -26.60 -9.34 4.47
C MET A 131 -26.27 -9.90 5.85
N ASP A 132 -26.83 -11.07 6.13
CA ASP A 132 -26.52 -11.83 7.34
C ASP A 132 -25.02 -12.11 7.44
N GLY A 133 -24.50 -12.10 8.67
CA GLY A 133 -23.08 -12.05 8.97
C GLY A 133 -22.30 -13.23 8.41
N TRP A 134 -22.88 -14.44 8.40
CA TRP A 134 -22.20 -15.63 7.89
C TRP A 134 -22.08 -15.64 6.37
N GLU A 135 -23.17 -15.32 5.66
CA GLU A 135 -23.18 -15.21 4.20
C GLU A 135 -22.23 -14.11 3.73
N ARG A 136 -22.22 -12.98 4.44
CA ARG A 136 -21.29 -11.86 4.22
C ARG A 136 -19.83 -12.26 4.38
N LEU A 137 -19.46 -12.94 5.46
CA LEU A 137 -18.10 -13.41 5.67
C LEU A 137 -17.67 -14.43 4.61
N TRP A 138 -18.56 -15.34 4.23
CA TRP A 138 -18.30 -16.33 3.19
C TRP A 138 -18.06 -15.67 1.82
N GLN A 139 -18.93 -14.74 1.41
CA GLN A 139 -18.80 -14.01 0.14
C GLN A 139 -17.60 -13.08 0.15
N GLY A 140 -17.30 -12.42 1.28
CA GLY A 140 -16.08 -11.65 1.47
C GLY A 140 -14.83 -12.53 1.34
N GLY A 141 -14.84 -13.72 1.94
CA GLY A 141 -13.78 -14.72 1.82
C GLY A 141 -13.58 -15.20 0.38
N LEU A 142 -14.68 -15.48 -0.34
CA LEU A 142 -14.63 -15.84 -1.76
C LEU A 142 -14.07 -14.71 -2.64
N PHE A 143 -14.45 -13.46 -2.36
CA PHE A 143 -13.94 -12.30 -3.07
C PHE A 143 -12.44 -12.11 -2.84
N ILE A 144 -12.00 -12.07 -1.57
CA ILE A 144 -10.58 -11.96 -1.22
C ILE A 144 -9.78 -13.14 -1.80
N GLY A 145 -10.30 -14.36 -1.67
CA GLY A 145 -9.68 -15.57 -2.20
C GLY A 145 -9.56 -15.54 -3.72
N GLY A 146 -10.61 -15.12 -4.43
CA GLY A 146 -10.62 -14.98 -5.89
C GLY A 146 -9.65 -13.90 -6.38
N MET A 147 -9.61 -12.75 -5.71
CA MET A 147 -8.66 -11.67 -6.01
C MET A 147 -7.22 -12.11 -5.74
N ALA A 148 -6.95 -12.77 -4.62
CA ALA A 148 -5.63 -13.30 -4.29
C ALA A 148 -5.17 -14.37 -5.30
N LEU A 149 -6.07 -15.28 -5.69
CA LEU A 149 -5.81 -16.30 -6.71
C LEU A 149 -5.50 -15.65 -8.07
N THR A 150 -6.28 -14.66 -8.47
CA THR A 150 -6.06 -13.91 -9.72
C THR A 150 -4.74 -13.15 -9.69
N GLY A 151 -4.45 -12.45 -8.60
CA GLY A 151 -3.18 -11.76 -8.41
C GLY A 151 -1.98 -12.71 -8.44
N TYR A 152 -2.10 -13.88 -7.83
CA TYR A 152 -1.07 -14.92 -7.86
C TYR A 152 -0.87 -15.47 -9.28
N VAL A 153 -1.94 -15.82 -10.00
CA VAL A 153 -1.87 -16.32 -11.39
C VAL A 153 -1.29 -15.26 -12.31
N LEU A 154 -1.71 -14.00 -12.17
CA LEU A 154 -1.15 -12.88 -12.92
C LEU A 154 0.34 -12.67 -12.59
N SER A 155 0.73 -12.76 -11.32
CA SER A 155 2.15 -12.68 -10.94
C SER A 155 2.97 -13.81 -11.56
N LEU A 156 2.46 -15.04 -11.59
CA LEU A 156 3.13 -16.17 -12.24
C LEU A 156 3.22 -16.00 -13.76
N PHE A 157 2.21 -15.37 -14.36
CA PHE A 157 2.20 -15.06 -15.79
C PHE A 157 3.26 -13.98 -16.11
N LEU A 158 3.27 -12.88 -15.35
CA LEU A 158 4.14 -11.73 -15.59
C LEU A 158 5.62 -11.99 -15.30
N ASN A 159 5.94 -12.91 -14.37
CA ASN A 159 7.33 -13.25 -14.05
C ASN A 159 7.87 -14.44 -14.88
N GLY A 160 7.10 -14.96 -15.84
CA GLY A 160 7.46 -16.14 -16.62
C GLY A 160 7.55 -17.44 -15.81
N SER A 161 7.28 -17.41 -14.50
CA SER A 161 7.34 -18.59 -13.64
C SER A 161 6.25 -19.60 -14.01
N LEU A 162 5.09 -19.17 -14.49
CA LEU A 162 4.04 -20.08 -14.95
C LEU A 162 4.55 -20.90 -16.14
N GLU A 163 5.12 -20.22 -17.13
CA GLU A 163 5.70 -20.83 -18.31
C GLU A 163 6.85 -21.79 -17.97
N ASN A 164 7.78 -21.37 -17.11
CA ASN A 164 8.89 -22.22 -16.67
C ASN A 164 8.40 -23.46 -15.91
N ARG A 165 7.37 -23.32 -15.06
CA ARG A 165 6.77 -24.45 -14.34
C ARG A 165 6.06 -25.40 -15.31
N ILE A 166 5.30 -24.89 -16.28
CA ILE A 166 4.63 -25.74 -17.28
C ILE A 166 5.67 -26.51 -18.09
N LYS A 167 6.67 -25.81 -18.65
CA LYS A 167 7.76 -26.42 -19.43
C LYS A 167 8.53 -27.48 -18.65
N ALA A 168 8.74 -27.28 -17.34
CA ALA A 168 9.43 -28.26 -16.49
C ALA A 168 8.68 -29.59 -16.32
N HIS A 169 7.35 -29.60 -16.51
CA HIS A 169 6.52 -30.80 -16.38
C HIS A 169 6.17 -31.44 -17.73
N LEU A 170 6.51 -30.79 -18.86
CA LEU A 170 6.29 -31.35 -20.19
C LEU A 170 7.44 -32.29 -20.60
N PRO A 171 7.17 -33.37 -21.36
CA PRO A 171 8.22 -34.27 -21.82
C PRO A 171 9.27 -33.55 -22.68
N ARG A 172 10.55 -33.76 -22.38
CA ARG A 172 11.67 -33.07 -23.06
C ARG A 172 11.82 -33.42 -24.54
N ASN A 173 11.25 -34.54 -24.98
CA ASN A 173 11.32 -35.03 -26.36
C ASN A 173 10.21 -34.46 -27.26
N TRP A 174 9.32 -33.61 -26.74
CA TRP A 174 8.26 -33.01 -27.55
C TRP A 174 8.79 -31.93 -28.49
N PRO A 175 8.19 -31.77 -29.69
CA PRO A 175 8.54 -30.69 -30.61
C PRO A 175 8.39 -29.32 -29.93
N PRO A 176 9.34 -28.38 -30.12
CA PRO A 176 9.28 -27.05 -29.51
C PRO A 176 7.98 -26.29 -29.79
N GLY A 177 7.41 -26.45 -30.99
CA GLY A 177 6.14 -25.85 -31.36
C GLY A 177 4.95 -26.37 -30.54
N LEU A 178 4.94 -27.68 -30.25
CA LEU A 178 3.89 -28.31 -29.44
C LEU A 178 3.99 -27.88 -27.97
N VAL A 179 5.21 -27.84 -27.42
CA VAL A 179 5.48 -27.34 -26.05
C VAL A 179 5.00 -25.90 -25.89
N THR A 180 5.28 -25.05 -26.88
CA THR A 180 4.86 -23.65 -26.88
C THR A 180 3.34 -23.53 -26.94
N LEU A 181 2.69 -24.25 -27.85
CA LEU A 181 1.23 -24.26 -27.99
C LEU A 181 0.53 -24.67 -26.68
N ILE A 182 0.97 -25.76 -26.06
CA ILE A 182 0.39 -26.27 -24.81
C ILE A 182 0.63 -25.28 -23.66
N THR A 183 1.80 -24.66 -23.61
CA THR A 183 2.09 -23.64 -22.60
C THR A 183 1.16 -22.44 -22.73
N GLU A 184 0.89 -21.97 -23.95
CA GLU A 184 -0.05 -20.87 -24.18
C GLU A 184 -1.50 -21.25 -23.86
N ILE A 185 -1.94 -22.46 -24.19
CA ILE A 185 -3.28 -22.96 -23.81
C ILE A 185 -3.43 -23.02 -22.28
N VAL A 186 -2.47 -23.60 -21.57
CA VAL A 186 -2.53 -23.69 -20.10
C VAL A 186 -2.48 -22.30 -19.46
N LYS A 187 -1.69 -21.38 -20.00
CA LYS A 187 -1.66 -19.97 -19.56
C LYS A 187 -3.03 -19.30 -19.74
N MET A 188 -3.67 -19.48 -20.90
CA MET A 188 -5.02 -18.98 -21.16
C MET A 188 -6.07 -19.59 -20.23
N VAL A 189 -6.05 -20.90 -20.02
CA VAL A 189 -7.00 -21.60 -19.13
C VAL A 189 -6.80 -21.19 -17.67
N ALA A 190 -5.56 -21.11 -17.19
CA ALA A 190 -5.26 -20.68 -15.84
C ALA A 190 -5.71 -19.23 -15.60
N PHE A 191 -5.47 -18.35 -16.56
CA PHE A 191 -5.93 -16.96 -16.51
C PHE A 191 -7.46 -16.89 -16.53
N ALA A 192 -8.12 -17.58 -17.47
CA ALA A 192 -9.57 -17.61 -17.59
C ALA A 192 -10.25 -18.23 -16.36
N GLY A 193 -9.67 -19.28 -15.76
CA GLY A 193 -10.19 -19.91 -14.54
C GLY A 193 -10.03 -19.01 -13.32
N ALA A 194 -8.86 -18.41 -13.11
CA ALA A 194 -8.66 -17.46 -12.03
C ALA A 194 -9.58 -16.24 -12.18
N PHE A 195 -9.70 -15.74 -13.41
CA PHE A 195 -10.63 -14.69 -13.79
C PHE A 195 -12.08 -15.09 -13.52
N ALA A 196 -12.51 -16.29 -13.91
CA ALA A 196 -13.86 -16.77 -13.67
C ALA A 196 -14.17 -16.90 -12.18
N VAL A 197 -13.20 -17.27 -11.33
CA VAL A 197 -13.38 -17.30 -9.87
C VAL A 197 -13.46 -15.89 -9.28
N ALA A 198 -12.59 -14.97 -9.69
CA ALA A 198 -12.68 -13.57 -9.25
C ALA A 198 -13.94 -12.88 -9.77
N PHE A 199 -14.34 -13.18 -11.01
CA PHE A 199 -15.56 -12.69 -11.62
C PHE A 199 -16.77 -13.30 -10.94
N ALA A 200 -16.84 -14.62 -10.71
CA ALA A 200 -17.92 -15.25 -9.94
C ALA A 200 -18.01 -14.71 -8.51
N GLY A 201 -16.88 -14.41 -7.87
CA GLY A 201 -16.86 -13.69 -6.58
C GLY A 201 -17.39 -12.26 -6.70
N ALA A 202 -16.97 -11.50 -7.71
CA ALA A 202 -17.43 -10.14 -7.99
C ALA A 202 -18.88 -10.08 -8.50
N VAL A 203 -19.36 -11.16 -9.10
CA VAL A 203 -20.69 -11.34 -9.66
C VAL A 203 -21.64 -11.82 -8.58
N ALA A 204 -21.24 -12.75 -7.71
CA ALA A 204 -21.95 -13.02 -6.45
C ALA A 204 -22.02 -11.77 -5.56
N PHE A 205 -20.96 -10.94 -5.57
CA PHE A 205 -20.95 -9.61 -4.96
C PHE A 205 -21.95 -8.66 -5.65
N ALA A 206 -22.06 -8.69 -6.99
CA ALA A 206 -22.94 -7.83 -7.78
C ALA A 206 -24.39 -8.31 -7.96
N PHE A 207 -24.72 -9.61 -7.82
CA PHE A 207 -26.08 -10.12 -8.08
C PHE A 207 -27.09 -9.85 -6.95
N ALA A 208 -26.66 -9.26 -5.83
CA ALA A 208 -27.56 -8.63 -4.86
C ALA A 208 -28.11 -7.27 -5.33
N PHE A 209 -27.78 -6.87 -6.57
CA PHE A 209 -28.13 -5.59 -7.20
C PHE A 209 -29.26 -5.74 -8.25
N ALA A 210 -29.72 -6.97 -8.52
CA ALA A 210 -30.62 -7.27 -9.64
C ALA A 210 -32.09 -6.94 -9.38
N ASP A 211 -32.55 -6.90 -8.12
CA ASP A 211 -33.97 -6.62 -7.82
C ASP A 211 -34.36 -5.15 -7.99
N THR A 212 -33.39 -4.23 -8.11
CA THR A 212 -33.65 -2.81 -8.42
C THR A 212 -33.42 -2.46 -9.90
N PHE A 213 -32.95 -3.40 -10.71
CA PHE A 213 -32.48 -3.15 -12.09
C PHE A 213 -33.03 -4.12 -13.15
N ALA A 214 -34.07 -4.88 -12.82
CA ALA A 214 -34.72 -5.82 -13.73
C ALA A 214 -35.68 -5.12 -14.73
N PHE A 215 -35.19 -4.19 -15.56
CA PHE A 215 -35.91 -3.79 -16.77
C PHE A 215 -35.03 -3.25 -17.93
N ALA A 216 -33.72 -3.46 -17.87
CA ALA A 216 -32.79 -3.04 -18.95
C ALA A 216 -32.32 -4.22 -19.82
N SER A 217 -33.16 -5.25 -19.99
CA SER A 217 -32.84 -6.50 -20.72
C SER A 217 -33.63 -6.67 -22.02
N ALA A 218 -33.97 -5.58 -22.70
CA ALA A 218 -34.56 -5.65 -24.04
C ALA A 218 -34.05 -4.54 -24.95
N PHE A 219 -32.79 -4.62 -25.39
CA PHE A 219 -32.39 -4.25 -26.76
C PHE A 219 -31.02 -4.85 -27.07
N ALA A 220 -31.05 -5.95 -27.82
CA ALA A 220 -29.89 -6.73 -28.20
C ALA A 220 -29.20 -6.16 -29.44
N GLY A 221 -27.87 -6.22 -29.45
CA GLY A 221 -27.05 -6.10 -30.65
C GLY A 221 -25.85 -5.18 -30.43
N THR A 222 -24.68 -5.75 -30.12
CA THR A 222 -23.39 -5.06 -29.98
C THR A 222 -23.27 -4.05 -28.83
N PHE A 223 -23.03 -4.52 -27.61
CA PHE A 223 -22.03 -4.04 -26.63
C PHE A 223 -22.27 -4.72 -25.28
N ALA A 224 -21.55 -5.82 -25.04
CA ALA A 224 -21.59 -6.60 -23.80
C ALA A 224 -20.79 -5.94 -22.66
N PHE A 225 -21.19 -4.74 -22.22
CA PHE A 225 -20.45 -4.03 -21.17
C PHE A 225 -21.28 -3.32 -20.08
N ALA A 226 -22.60 -3.51 -20.02
CA ALA A 226 -23.43 -2.63 -19.20
C ALA A 226 -23.95 -3.17 -17.85
N VAL A 227 -23.74 -4.44 -17.46
CA VAL A 227 -24.43 -5.00 -16.26
C VAL A 227 -23.50 -5.64 -15.19
N THR A 228 -22.22 -5.29 -15.16
CA THR A 228 -21.31 -5.68 -14.05
C THR A 228 -20.37 -4.54 -13.66
N GLY A 229 -20.99 -3.39 -13.30
CA GLY A 229 -20.36 -2.07 -13.24
C GLY A 229 -19.09 -1.93 -12.38
N THR A 230 -18.94 -2.67 -11.28
CA THR A 230 -17.76 -2.49 -10.41
C THR A 230 -16.64 -3.48 -10.74
N GLY A 231 -16.98 -4.76 -10.98
CA GLY A 231 -16.00 -5.79 -11.34
C GLY A 231 -15.43 -5.60 -12.75
N ALA A 232 -16.29 -5.32 -13.74
CA ALA A 232 -15.86 -5.07 -15.11
C ALA A 232 -15.08 -3.75 -15.24
N LEU A 233 -15.36 -2.73 -14.42
CA LEU A 233 -14.59 -1.49 -14.37
C LEU A 233 -13.20 -1.71 -13.77
N ILE A 234 -13.08 -2.42 -12.64
CA ILE A 234 -11.78 -2.76 -12.04
C ILE A 234 -10.92 -3.56 -13.03
N LEU A 235 -11.54 -4.49 -13.78
CA LEU A 235 -10.86 -5.32 -14.77
C LEU A 235 -10.55 -4.57 -16.06
N ALA A 236 -11.43 -3.70 -16.54
CA ALA A 236 -11.15 -2.81 -17.68
C ALA A 236 -10.02 -1.85 -17.33
N VAL A 237 -10.02 -1.28 -16.12
CA VAL A 237 -8.93 -0.45 -15.60
C VAL A 237 -7.64 -1.26 -15.49
N ALA A 238 -7.67 -2.49 -14.97
CA ALA A 238 -6.50 -3.35 -14.87
C ALA A 238 -5.96 -3.81 -16.24
N PHE A 239 -6.84 -4.08 -17.21
CA PHE A 239 -6.48 -4.50 -18.57
C PHE A 239 -5.95 -3.35 -19.41
N VAL A 240 -6.65 -2.20 -19.40
CA VAL A 240 -6.18 -0.93 -19.99
C VAL A 240 -4.86 -0.53 -19.35
N PHE A 241 -4.72 -0.67 -18.02
CA PHE A 241 -3.46 -0.45 -17.34
C PHE A 241 -2.39 -1.45 -17.76
N ASN A 242 -2.70 -2.73 -17.99
CA ASN A 242 -1.69 -3.68 -18.45
C ASN A 242 -1.14 -3.28 -19.83
N LEU A 243 -2.04 -2.95 -20.76
CA LEU A 243 -1.71 -2.44 -22.10
C LEU A 243 -0.93 -1.11 -22.04
N ILE A 244 -1.36 -0.19 -21.16
CA ILE A 244 -0.69 1.09 -20.94
C ILE A 244 0.66 0.88 -20.24
N SER A 245 0.77 -0.03 -19.28
CA SER A 245 2.02 -0.33 -18.56
C SER A 245 3.04 -0.98 -19.48
N GLU A 246 2.59 -1.76 -20.46
CA GLU A 246 3.44 -2.37 -21.48
C GLU A 246 3.99 -1.32 -22.45
N ARG A 247 3.20 -0.30 -22.79
CA ARG A 247 3.67 0.89 -23.55
C ARG A 247 4.55 1.82 -22.71
N ILE A 248 4.24 1.99 -21.42
CA ILE A 248 5.03 2.78 -20.47
C ILE A 248 6.38 2.12 -20.17
N LYS A 249 6.43 0.78 -20.10
CA LYS A 249 7.70 0.04 -19.94
C LYS A 249 8.65 0.28 -21.11
N ARG A 250 8.12 0.54 -22.32
CA ARG A 250 8.89 0.95 -23.49
C ARG A 250 9.28 2.43 -23.48
N ASN A 251 8.85 3.18 -22.45
CA ASN A 251 9.11 4.61 -22.29
C ASN A 251 8.59 5.49 -23.45
N GLU A 252 7.63 4.99 -24.24
CA GLU A 252 7.13 5.67 -25.45
C GLU A 252 6.23 6.86 -25.12
N ILE A 253 5.74 6.98 -23.88
CA ILE A 253 4.81 8.01 -23.44
C ILE A 253 5.43 8.80 -22.29
N GLY A 254 5.67 10.09 -22.46
CA GLY A 254 6.19 10.97 -21.41
C GLY A 254 5.19 11.20 -20.27
N PHE A 255 5.67 11.62 -19.09
CA PHE A 255 4.82 11.94 -17.93
C PHE A 255 3.75 12.97 -18.26
N GLY A 256 4.09 14.04 -18.98
CA GLY A 256 3.12 15.05 -19.40
C GLY A 256 1.96 14.49 -20.23
N VAL A 257 2.25 13.56 -21.15
CA VAL A 257 1.21 12.89 -21.95
C VAL A 257 0.36 11.96 -21.09
N SER A 258 0.96 11.26 -20.12
CA SER A 258 0.22 10.44 -19.15
C SER A 258 -0.70 11.29 -18.26
N SER A 259 -0.22 12.44 -17.78
CA SER A 259 -1.03 13.40 -17.02
C SER A 259 -2.17 13.96 -17.87
N ALA A 260 -1.89 14.37 -19.10
CA ALA A 260 -2.90 14.87 -20.03
C ALA A 260 -3.97 13.81 -20.33
N TYR A 261 -3.56 12.54 -20.50
CA TYR A 261 -4.49 11.44 -20.72
C TYR A 261 -5.41 11.20 -19.52
N LEU A 262 -4.88 11.20 -18.29
CA LEU A 262 -5.71 11.05 -17.09
C LEU A 262 -6.69 12.22 -16.92
N LEU A 263 -6.22 13.45 -17.10
CA LEU A 263 -7.06 14.65 -17.04
C LEU A 263 -8.13 14.67 -18.15
N ALA A 264 -7.76 14.26 -19.37
CA ALA A 264 -8.69 14.14 -20.48
C ALA A 264 -9.72 13.03 -20.23
N GLY A 265 -9.32 11.88 -19.71
CA GLY A 265 -10.21 10.78 -19.34
C GLY A 265 -11.21 11.21 -18.25
N MET A 266 -10.72 11.95 -17.25
CA MET A 266 -11.55 12.56 -16.20
C MET A 266 -12.57 13.55 -16.80
N GLY A 267 -12.13 14.44 -17.70
CA GLY A 267 -13.00 15.40 -18.37
C GLY A 267 -14.02 14.74 -19.31
N LEU A 268 -13.63 13.71 -20.07
CA LEU A 268 -14.51 12.94 -20.95
C LEU A 268 -15.56 12.17 -20.16
N ALA A 269 -15.20 11.60 -19.02
CA ALA A 269 -16.15 10.92 -18.14
C ALA A 269 -17.18 11.90 -17.57
N LEU A 270 -16.75 13.10 -17.15
CA LEU A 270 -17.65 14.18 -16.72
C LEU A 270 -18.55 14.65 -17.85
N TRP A 271 -17.98 14.91 -19.03
CA TRP A 271 -18.73 15.30 -20.22
C TRP A 271 -19.75 14.25 -20.59
N GLY A 272 -19.41 12.96 -20.53
CA GLY A 272 -20.36 11.87 -20.77
C GLY A 272 -21.54 11.95 -19.80
N ILE A 273 -21.29 12.08 -18.50
CA ILE A 273 -22.36 12.18 -17.50
C ILE A 273 -23.28 13.37 -17.78
N LEU A 274 -22.73 14.54 -18.14
CA LEU A 274 -23.49 15.75 -18.45
C LEU A 274 -24.23 15.67 -19.80
N ALA A 275 -23.57 15.18 -20.85
CA ALA A 275 -24.14 15.13 -22.21
C ALA A 275 -25.26 14.10 -22.36
N PHE A 276 -25.31 13.08 -21.49
CA PHE A 276 -26.40 12.11 -21.45
C PHE A 276 -27.60 12.57 -20.60
N ASP A 277 -27.50 13.70 -19.89
CA ASP A 277 -28.56 14.22 -19.02
C ASP A 277 -29.66 14.93 -19.84
N GLU A 278 -29.32 15.95 -20.64
CA GLU A 278 -30.33 16.78 -21.34
C GLU A 278 -31.26 16.00 -22.29
N ARG A 279 -30.78 14.89 -22.86
CA ARG A 279 -31.54 14.12 -23.85
C ARG A 279 -32.40 12.98 -23.25
N TRP A 280 -32.14 12.58 -22.00
CA TRP A 280 -32.75 11.40 -21.36
C TRP A 280 -33.19 11.62 -19.90
N ALA A 281 -33.03 12.83 -19.35
CA ALA A 281 -33.41 13.19 -17.97
C ALA A 281 -34.87 12.87 -17.64
N SER A 282 -35.78 12.95 -18.61
CA SER A 282 -37.19 12.59 -18.45
C SER A 282 -37.45 11.08 -18.37
N VAL A 283 -36.50 10.25 -18.81
CA VAL A 283 -36.65 8.79 -18.89
C VAL A 283 -35.94 8.09 -17.73
N ILE A 284 -34.81 8.64 -17.24
CA ILE A 284 -33.99 7.98 -16.21
C ILE A 284 -33.41 9.01 -15.21
N PRO A 285 -34.20 9.50 -14.24
CA PRO A 285 -33.81 10.58 -13.32
C PRO A 285 -32.61 10.23 -12.39
N TRP A 286 -32.32 8.95 -12.18
CA TRP A 286 -31.31 8.50 -11.20
C TRP A 286 -29.88 8.42 -11.76
N LYS A 287 -29.66 8.60 -13.08
CA LYS A 287 -28.34 8.46 -13.71
C LYS A 287 -27.33 9.50 -13.26
N LEU A 288 -27.75 10.76 -13.14
CA LEU A 288 -26.90 11.83 -12.63
C LEU A 288 -26.57 11.58 -11.14
N ALA A 289 -27.58 11.18 -10.36
CA ALA A 289 -27.46 10.92 -8.93
C ALA A 289 -26.54 9.73 -8.58
N ALA A 290 -26.48 8.70 -9.43
CA ALA A 290 -25.56 7.57 -9.24
C ALA A 290 -24.20 7.77 -9.93
N GLY A 291 -24.20 8.34 -11.14
CA GLY A 291 -23.00 8.52 -11.96
C GLY A 291 -22.03 9.56 -11.39
N MET A 292 -22.54 10.64 -10.80
CA MET A 292 -21.71 11.73 -10.28
C MET A 292 -20.91 11.35 -9.03
N PRO A 293 -21.49 10.71 -8.01
CA PRO A 293 -20.71 10.20 -6.89
C PRO A 293 -19.67 9.17 -7.33
N ILE A 294 -20.00 8.29 -8.29
CA ILE A 294 -19.05 7.32 -8.87
C ILE A 294 -17.87 8.04 -9.54
N TRP A 295 -18.13 9.00 -10.43
CA TRP A 295 -17.08 9.77 -11.09
C TRP A 295 -16.21 10.52 -10.07
N THR A 296 -16.84 11.15 -9.09
CA THR A 296 -16.13 11.94 -8.09
C THR A 296 -15.23 11.04 -7.24
N THR A 297 -15.77 9.93 -6.73
CA THR A 297 -15.09 9.07 -5.75
C THR A 297 -14.08 8.12 -6.38
N LEU A 298 -14.31 7.66 -7.62
CA LEU A 298 -13.46 6.66 -8.28
C LEU A 298 -12.56 7.23 -9.38
N ILE A 299 -12.80 8.45 -9.85
CA ILE A 299 -12.01 9.03 -10.95
C ILE A 299 -11.39 10.35 -10.52
N PHE A 300 -12.22 11.33 -10.12
CA PHE A 300 -11.78 12.69 -9.86
C PHE A 300 -10.84 12.80 -8.66
N LEU A 301 -11.29 12.38 -7.47
CA LEU A 301 -10.49 12.50 -6.24
C LEU A 301 -9.26 11.58 -6.24
N PRO A 302 -9.33 10.32 -6.73
CA PRO A 302 -8.13 9.50 -6.89
C PRO A 302 -7.10 10.11 -7.84
N THR A 303 -7.53 10.86 -8.87
CA THR A 303 -6.63 11.59 -9.76
C THR A 303 -5.89 12.69 -9.01
N ILE A 304 -6.59 13.51 -8.22
CA ILE A 304 -5.98 14.55 -7.39
C ILE A 304 -4.99 13.90 -6.40
N ASN A 305 -5.41 12.86 -5.70
CA ASN A 305 -4.56 12.14 -4.74
C ASN A 305 -3.31 11.57 -5.42
N ALA A 306 -3.42 11.01 -6.62
CA ALA A 306 -2.29 10.47 -7.37
C ALA A 306 -1.21 11.52 -7.66
N PHE A 307 -1.58 12.77 -7.95
CA PHE A 307 -0.61 13.85 -8.14
C PHE A 307 0.13 14.18 -6.85
N PHE A 308 -0.58 14.25 -5.72
CA PHE A 308 0.04 14.44 -4.41
C PHE A 308 0.92 13.25 -4.00
N ASP A 309 0.51 12.03 -4.29
CA ASP A 309 1.33 10.82 -4.09
C ASP A 309 2.63 10.87 -4.88
N VAL A 310 2.57 11.28 -6.16
CA VAL A 310 3.79 11.44 -6.98
C VAL A 310 4.69 12.53 -6.41
N ALA A 311 4.13 13.67 -5.98
CA ALA A 311 4.90 14.73 -5.35
C ALA A 311 5.56 14.26 -4.05
N SER A 312 4.80 13.60 -3.18
CA SER A 312 5.28 12.98 -1.94
C SER A 312 6.39 11.97 -2.19
N LEU A 313 6.25 11.14 -3.22
CA LEU A 313 7.27 10.17 -3.64
C LEU A 313 8.57 10.85 -4.11
N GLN A 314 8.48 11.94 -4.89
CA GLN A 314 9.69 12.64 -5.36
C GLN A 314 10.40 13.36 -4.21
N VAL A 315 9.65 13.97 -3.31
CA VAL A 315 10.18 14.58 -2.09
C VAL A 315 10.87 13.52 -1.23
N SER A 316 10.23 12.37 -1.01
CA SER A 316 10.81 11.25 -0.26
C SER A 316 12.11 10.76 -0.90
N ARG A 317 12.17 10.63 -2.23
CA ARG A 317 13.40 10.25 -2.95
C ARG A 317 14.52 11.26 -2.73
N TYR A 318 14.19 12.55 -2.79
CA TYR A 318 15.13 13.62 -2.56
C TYR A 318 15.72 13.54 -1.14
N PHE A 319 14.88 13.42 -0.11
CA PHE A 319 15.35 13.34 1.28
C PHE A 319 16.13 12.06 1.57
N ILE A 320 15.70 10.90 1.07
CA ILE A 320 16.49 9.66 1.17
C ILE A 320 17.87 9.85 0.53
N GLY A 321 17.94 10.54 -0.62
CA GLY A 321 19.19 10.90 -1.28
C GLY A 321 20.09 11.78 -0.42
N LYS A 322 19.54 12.81 0.23
CA LYS A 322 20.27 13.70 1.14
C LYS A 322 20.77 12.98 2.39
N ILE A 323 19.90 12.21 3.04
CA ILE A 323 20.24 11.42 4.23
C ILE A 323 21.37 10.42 3.97
N LYS A 324 21.49 9.91 2.73
CA LYS A 324 22.57 9.02 2.32
C LYS A 324 23.93 9.73 2.25
N GLN A 325 23.94 10.98 1.80
CA GLN A 325 25.15 11.78 1.58
C GLN A 325 25.69 12.37 2.89
N ASP A 326 24.79 12.76 3.78
CA ASP A 326 25.13 13.63 4.91
C ASP A 326 25.42 12.86 6.22
N ASN A 327 25.92 13.62 7.21
CA ASN A 327 26.30 13.11 8.52
C ASN A 327 25.09 13.07 9.48
N ARG A 328 25.22 12.35 10.60
CA ARG A 328 24.10 12.08 11.54
C ARG A 328 23.31 13.32 11.97
N HIS A 329 23.96 14.43 12.26
CA HIS A 329 23.27 15.65 12.72
C HIS A 329 22.47 16.31 11.61
N GLN A 330 23.01 16.37 10.39
CA GLN A 330 22.29 16.86 9.21
C GLN A 330 21.11 15.95 8.85
N ASN A 331 21.23 14.64 9.07
CA ASN A 331 20.13 13.71 8.86
C ASN A 331 18.92 14.03 9.76
N ILE A 332 19.13 14.51 11.00
CA ILE A 332 18.02 14.96 11.86
C ILE A 332 17.30 16.17 11.24
N LEU A 333 18.06 17.13 10.69
CA LEU A 333 17.50 18.29 10.02
C LEU A 333 16.72 17.89 8.76
N TRP A 334 17.25 16.97 7.95
CA TRP A 334 16.55 16.45 6.78
C TRP A 334 15.28 15.69 7.15
N MET A 335 15.30 14.91 8.23
CA MET A 335 14.09 14.24 8.73
C MET A 335 13.03 15.24 9.20
N ALA A 336 13.43 16.29 9.92
CA ALA A 336 12.50 17.34 10.35
C ALA A 336 11.90 18.08 9.14
N ALA A 337 12.73 18.38 8.13
CA ALA A 337 12.27 18.98 6.89
C ALA A 337 11.32 18.05 6.11
N ASP A 338 11.59 16.76 6.07
CA ASP A 338 10.73 15.75 5.43
C ASP A 338 9.35 15.68 6.10
N VAL A 339 9.32 15.61 7.43
CA VAL A 339 8.07 15.66 8.21
C VAL A 339 7.30 16.94 7.93
N ALA A 340 7.97 18.09 7.92
CA ALA A 340 7.31 19.38 7.64
C ALA A 340 6.72 19.43 6.23
N VAL A 341 7.46 18.96 5.21
CA VAL A 341 6.98 18.91 3.83
C VAL A 341 5.83 17.90 3.69
N ALA A 342 5.90 16.75 4.36
CA ALA A 342 4.82 15.77 4.36
C ALA A 342 3.53 16.33 4.98
N ILE A 343 3.63 17.05 6.10
CA ILE A 343 2.49 17.75 6.72
C ILE A 343 1.93 18.81 5.74
N ALA A 344 2.80 19.59 5.10
CA ALA A 344 2.38 20.61 4.13
C ALA A 344 1.68 19.99 2.90
N LEU A 345 2.21 18.88 2.37
CA LEU A 345 1.58 18.13 1.27
C LEU A 345 0.23 17.56 1.67
N LEU A 346 0.11 17.01 2.89
CA LEU A 346 -1.15 16.47 3.40
C LEU A 346 -2.20 17.58 3.57
N ALA A 347 -1.83 18.71 4.19
CA ALA A 347 -2.70 19.87 4.31
C ALA A 347 -3.10 20.40 2.92
N GLY A 348 -2.15 20.53 2.00
CA GLY A 348 -2.41 20.92 0.62
C GLY A 348 -3.37 19.97 -0.11
N LEU A 349 -3.24 18.66 0.12
CA LEU A 349 -4.16 17.66 -0.42
C LEU A 349 -5.57 17.89 0.10
N TYR A 350 -5.79 17.96 1.42
CA TYR A 350 -7.14 18.16 1.98
C TYR A 350 -7.76 19.48 1.53
N LEU A 351 -6.98 20.57 1.50
CA LEU A 351 -7.46 21.85 0.97
C LEU A 351 -7.88 21.74 -0.49
N THR A 352 -7.08 21.05 -1.32
CA THR A 352 -7.40 20.83 -2.74
C THR A 352 -8.64 19.97 -2.89
N LEU A 353 -8.77 18.88 -2.13
CA LEU A 353 -9.93 17.99 -2.17
C LEU A 353 -11.20 18.74 -1.77
N PHE A 354 -11.18 19.49 -0.66
CA PHE A 354 -12.34 20.27 -0.24
C PHE A 354 -12.69 21.38 -1.23
N ALA A 355 -11.72 22.13 -1.75
CA ALA A 355 -11.97 23.15 -2.76
C ALA A 355 -12.55 22.55 -4.04
N ALA A 356 -12.03 21.40 -4.47
CA ALA A 356 -12.49 20.71 -5.66
C ALA A 356 -13.93 20.20 -5.50
N LEU A 357 -14.28 19.64 -4.34
CA LEU A 357 -15.65 19.22 -4.02
C LEU A 357 -16.61 20.40 -3.94
N ASP A 358 -16.19 21.50 -3.32
CA ASP A 358 -16.97 22.74 -3.21
C ASP A 358 -17.27 23.33 -4.59
N VAL A 359 -16.28 23.33 -5.50
CA VAL A 359 -16.48 23.72 -6.90
C VAL A 359 -17.47 22.79 -7.61
N VAL A 360 -17.38 21.48 -7.38
CA VAL A 360 -18.33 20.52 -7.97
C VAL A 360 -19.77 20.80 -7.50
N ASP A 361 -19.99 20.98 -6.20
CA ASP A 361 -21.33 21.26 -5.69
C ASP A 361 -21.85 22.65 -6.09
N GLN A 362 -21.01 23.68 -6.06
CA GLN A 362 -21.45 25.05 -6.33
C GLN A 362 -21.63 25.33 -7.83
N TRP A 363 -20.75 24.80 -8.68
CA TRP A 363 -20.69 25.18 -10.10
C TRP A 363 -21.31 24.14 -11.02
N LEU A 364 -21.08 22.85 -10.73
CA LEU A 364 -21.61 21.78 -11.57
C LEU A 364 -23.03 21.36 -11.15
N PHE A 365 -23.36 21.40 -9.85
CA PHE A 365 -24.66 20.91 -9.34
C PHE A 365 -25.25 21.73 -8.18
N PRO A 366 -25.53 23.02 -8.39
CA PRO A 366 -25.98 23.93 -7.33
C PRO A 366 -27.30 23.50 -6.66
N GLU A 367 -28.15 22.74 -7.36
CA GLU A 367 -29.48 22.35 -6.88
C GLU A 367 -29.49 21.05 -6.05
N THR A 368 -28.48 20.18 -6.20
CA THR A 368 -28.53 18.81 -5.62
C THR A 368 -27.54 18.58 -4.47
N LYS A 369 -26.54 19.46 -4.28
CA LYS A 369 -25.49 19.36 -3.24
C LYS A 369 -25.08 17.90 -2.93
N PHE A 370 -24.37 17.30 -3.89
CA PHE A 370 -23.93 15.90 -3.83
C PHE A 370 -22.89 15.63 -2.74
N PHE A 371 -22.19 16.65 -2.27
CA PHE A 371 -21.28 16.52 -1.14
C PHE A 371 -21.68 17.51 -0.04
N THR A 372 -21.68 17.02 1.20
CA THR A 372 -21.91 17.87 2.36
C THR A 372 -20.58 18.50 2.78
N VAL A 373 -19.94 19.26 1.89
CA VAL A 373 -18.58 19.80 2.10
C VAL A 373 -18.49 20.60 3.39
N GLU A 374 -19.53 21.36 3.73
CA GLU A 374 -19.65 22.06 5.02
C GLU A 374 -19.62 21.08 6.20
N ARG A 375 -20.38 19.99 6.14
CA ARG A 375 -20.34 18.93 7.16
C ARG A 375 -18.98 18.25 7.23
N TRP A 376 -18.30 18.07 6.10
CA TRP A 376 -16.99 17.45 6.09
C TRP A 376 -15.92 18.38 6.64
N LYS A 377 -15.98 19.68 6.31
CA LYS A 377 -15.16 20.72 6.93
C LYS A 377 -15.43 20.79 8.44
N GLU A 378 -16.70 20.71 8.87
CA GLU A 378 -17.09 20.65 10.29
C GLU A 378 -16.49 19.41 10.96
N LEU A 379 -16.67 18.22 10.39
CA LEU A 379 -16.11 16.97 10.94
C LEU A 379 -14.59 16.98 10.98
N PHE A 380 -13.94 17.53 9.95
CA PHE A 380 -12.49 17.47 9.80
C PHE A 380 -11.74 18.56 10.57
N TRP A 381 -12.22 19.81 10.52
CA TRP A 381 -11.56 20.97 11.12
C TRP A 381 -12.12 21.39 12.46
N ASP A 382 -13.45 21.38 12.62
CA ASP A 382 -14.08 21.90 13.84
C ASP A 382 -14.15 20.80 14.91
N LYS A 383 -14.73 19.65 14.56
CA LYS A 383 -14.86 18.48 15.44
C LYS A 383 -13.63 17.59 15.45
N LYS A 384 -12.80 17.68 14.40
CA LYS A 384 -11.56 16.89 14.22
C LYS A 384 -11.80 15.37 14.40
N ASP A 385 -12.99 14.91 14.01
CA ASP A 385 -13.43 13.52 14.02
C ASP A 385 -13.08 12.85 12.68
N TRP A 386 -11.77 12.70 12.43
CA TRP A 386 -11.24 12.21 11.15
C TRP A 386 -11.66 10.78 10.79
N PHE A 387 -12.15 10.03 11.78
CA PHE A 387 -12.61 8.65 11.64
C PHE A 387 -14.13 8.52 11.56
N HIS A 388 -14.86 9.64 11.53
CA HIS A 388 -16.31 9.63 11.31
C HIS A 388 -16.63 8.90 9.99
N PRO A 389 -17.62 7.98 9.97
CA PRO A 389 -17.94 7.18 8.78
C PRO A 389 -18.12 8.01 7.49
N ASP A 390 -18.75 9.18 7.58
CA ASP A 390 -18.99 10.11 6.45
C ASP A 390 -17.70 10.56 5.73
N ILE A 391 -16.59 10.74 6.46
CA ILE A 391 -15.31 11.22 5.91
C ILE A 391 -14.19 10.20 5.97
N LEU A 392 -14.41 9.04 6.59
CA LEU A 392 -13.39 8.02 6.79
C LEU A 392 -12.76 7.55 5.48
N TRP A 393 -13.55 7.37 4.42
CA TRP A 393 -13.03 7.01 3.09
C TRP A 393 -12.10 8.08 2.50
N LEU A 394 -12.43 9.36 2.70
CA LEU A 394 -11.63 10.51 2.26
C LEU A 394 -10.32 10.56 3.06
N THR A 395 -10.41 10.39 4.38
CA THR A 395 -9.26 10.31 5.29
C THR A 395 -8.33 9.17 4.89
N LEU A 396 -8.87 7.99 4.59
CA LEU A 396 -8.08 6.82 4.20
C LEU A 396 -7.44 6.98 2.83
N MET A 397 -8.16 7.50 1.84
CA MET A 397 -7.60 7.85 0.53
C MET A 397 -6.42 8.81 0.69
N ALA A 398 -6.62 9.91 1.44
CA ALA A 398 -5.56 10.88 1.69
C ALA A 398 -4.38 10.29 2.50
N SER A 399 -4.63 9.35 3.40
CA SER A 399 -3.58 8.69 4.21
C SER A 399 -2.59 7.87 3.37
N THR A 400 -2.96 7.51 2.13
CA THR A 400 -2.06 6.79 1.22
C THR A 400 -0.82 7.61 0.88
N THR A 401 -0.95 8.94 0.77
CA THR A 401 0.17 9.87 0.59
C THR A 401 1.19 9.82 1.72
N LEU A 402 0.75 9.44 2.92
CA LEU A 402 1.59 9.31 4.11
C LEU A 402 2.26 7.95 4.21
N PHE A 403 1.81 6.93 3.49
CA PHE A 403 2.34 5.57 3.66
C PHE A 403 3.82 5.49 3.29
N VAL A 404 4.21 6.07 2.15
CA VAL A 404 5.61 6.17 1.71
C VAL A 404 6.43 6.96 2.71
N THR A 405 5.85 8.07 3.22
CA THR A 405 6.49 8.92 4.22
C THR A 405 6.75 8.16 5.53
N PHE A 406 5.73 7.47 6.02
CA PHE A 406 5.78 6.65 7.22
C PHE A 406 6.87 5.57 7.14
N ILE A 407 6.96 4.84 6.02
CA ILE A 407 7.97 3.78 5.86
C ILE A 407 9.38 4.35 6.00
N HIS A 408 9.71 5.42 5.26
CA HIS A 408 11.08 5.93 5.28
C HIS A 408 11.39 6.63 6.62
N LEU A 409 10.43 7.35 7.23
CA LEU A 409 10.63 7.96 8.54
C LEU A 409 10.86 6.90 9.61
N SER A 410 10.12 5.79 9.58
CA SER A 410 10.34 4.66 10.48
C SER A 410 11.76 4.09 10.35
N LEU A 411 12.30 3.98 9.12
CA LEU A 411 13.70 3.58 8.90
C LEU A 411 14.69 4.63 9.41
N ALA A 412 14.40 5.91 9.21
CA ALA A 412 15.26 7.01 9.65
C ALA A 412 15.31 7.10 11.19
N PHE A 413 14.17 6.96 11.87
CA PHE A 413 14.13 6.84 13.32
C PHE A 413 14.80 5.56 13.82
N ALA A 414 14.66 4.43 13.10
CA ALA A 414 15.40 3.21 13.43
C ALA A 414 16.90 3.49 13.48
N HIS A 415 17.43 4.21 12.50
CA HIS A 415 18.82 4.63 12.47
C HIS A 415 19.21 5.56 13.63
N LEU A 416 18.31 6.45 14.07
CA LEU A 416 18.55 7.35 15.20
C LEU A 416 18.62 6.64 16.54
N PHE A 417 17.73 5.66 16.78
CA PHE A 417 17.62 4.92 18.05
C PHE A 417 18.62 3.77 18.18
N MET A 418 19.02 3.19 17.06
CA MET A 418 19.98 2.09 16.96
C MET A 418 21.29 2.27 17.79
N PRO A 419 21.96 3.44 17.78
CA PRO A 419 23.19 3.65 18.54
C PRO A 419 23.03 3.69 20.06
N LEU A 420 21.82 3.87 20.60
CA LEU A 420 21.59 3.98 22.05
C LEU A 420 21.82 2.65 22.78
N TRP A 421 21.80 1.52 22.05
CA TRP A 421 21.95 0.17 22.63
C TRP A 421 23.39 -0.39 22.61
N HIS A 422 24.38 0.43 22.25
CA HIS A 422 25.62 -0.07 21.65
C HIS A 422 26.54 -0.91 22.55
N ARG A 423 26.56 -0.71 23.88
CA ARG A 423 27.63 -1.27 24.72
C ARG A 423 27.41 -2.73 25.09
N LYS A 424 26.21 -3.12 25.51
CA LYS A 424 25.90 -4.51 25.92
C LYS A 424 25.90 -5.44 24.70
N ASP A 425 25.29 -4.99 23.60
CA ASP A 425 25.16 -5.82 22.39
C ASP A 425 26.50 -6.00 21.66
N LYS A 426 27.39 -4.98 21.66
CA LYS A 426 28.76 -5.15 21.17
C LYS A 426 29.51 -6.23 21.93
N LYS A 427 29.41 -6.23 23.27
CA LYS A 427 30.04 -7.24 24.12
C LYS A 427 29.45 -8.63 23.86
N ASN A 428 28.13 -8.72 23.71
CA ASN A 428 27.44 -9.98 23.40
C ASN A 428 27.87 -10.55 22.03
N ILE A 429 27.80 -9.74 20.97
CA ILE A 429 28.22 -10.11 19.62
C ILE A 429 29.69 -10.54 19.61
N ALA A 430 30.57 -9.79 20.28
CA ALA A 430 31.98 -10.16 20.38
C ALA A 430 32.22 -11.45 21.18
N GLY A 431 31.40 -11.73 22.20
CA GLY A 431 31.38 -13.00 22.92
C GLY A 431 31.02 -14.17 22.01
N LEU A 432 29.89 -14.05 21.30
CA LEU A 432 29.39 -15.08 20.38
C LEU A 432 30.35 -15.33 19.21
N ILE A 433 30.99 -14.29 18.66
CA ILE A 433 32.03 -14.45 17.62
C ILE A 433 33.24 -15.23 18.16
N ARG A 434 33.68 -14.96 19.40
CA ARG A 434 34.80 -15.70 20.00
C ARG A 434 34.44 -17.16 20.24
N GLU A 435 33.25 -17.43 20.75
CA GLU A 435 32.76 -18.78 20.97
C GLU A 435 32.67 -19.57 19.65
N MET A 436 32.11 -18.93 18.61
CA MET A 436 32.06 -19.51 17.26
C MET A 436 33.45 -19.82 16.69
N LYS A 437 34.42 -18.89 16.84
CA LYS A 437 35.80 -19.12 16.37
C LYS A 437 36.46 -20.29 17.10
N ARG A 438 36.27 -20.39 18.43
CA ARG A 438 36.77 -21.51 19.23
C ARG A 438 36.18 -22.84 18.78
N GLU A 439 34.89 -22.88 18.43
CA GLU A 439 34.25 -24.09 17.90
C GLU A 439 34.81 -24.47 16.51
N ALA A 440 35.09 -23.48 15.68
CA ALA A 440 35.68 -23.68 14.35
C ALA A 440 37.14 -24.16 14.39
N GLU A 441 37.94 -23.68 15.34
CA GLU A 441 39.35 -24.08 15.53
C GLU A 441 39.49 -25.58 15.85
N GLY A 442 38.49 -26.18 16.49
CA GLY A 442 38.49 -27.60 16.82
C GLY A 442 38.36 -28.53 15.60
N ASN A 443 37.89 -28.03 14.45
CA ASN A 443 37.79 -28.79 13.20
C ASN A 443 37.43 -27.85 12.02
N ALA A 444 38.41 -27.45 11.20
CA ALA A 444 38.26 -26.40 10.18
C ALA A 444 37.14 -26.66 9.14
N ASP A 445 36.87 -27.94 8.85
CA ASP A 445 35.85 -28.36 7.89
C ASP A 445 34.46 -28.58 8.50
N ARG A 446 34.34 -28.48 9.84
CA ARG A 446 33.08 -28.72 10.53
C ARG A 446 32.21 -27.46 10.52
N LYS A 447 30.93 -27.65 10.21
CA LYS A 447 29.91 -26.61 10.37
C LYS A 447 29.78 -26.26 11.85
N VAL A 448 29.89 -24.96 12.16
CA VAL A 448 29.58 -24.40 13.48
C VAL A 448 28.14 -24.75 13.85
N SER A 449 27.88 -24.95 15.15
CA SER A 449 26.53 -25.15 15.67
C SER A 449 25.53 -24.11 15.12
N PRO A 450 24.39 -24.56 14.55
CA PRO A 450 23.33 -23.66 14.11
C PRO A 450 22.79 -22.78 15.23
N ALA A 451 22.89 -23.23 16.49
CA ALA A 451 22.43 -22.45 17.65
C ALA A 451 23.26 -21.17 17.82
N ILE A 452 24.59 -21.28 17.84
CA ILE A 452 25.50 -20.12 17.96
C ILE A 452 25.32 -19.16 16.78
N CYS A 453 25.17 -19.69 15.56
CA CYS A 453 24.92 -18.88 14.37
C CYS A 453 23.59 -18.09 14.47
N ARG A 454 22.52 -18.73 14.96
CA ARG A 454 21.21 -18.09 15.19
C ARG A 454 21.27 -17.05 16.29
N ASP A 455 21.97 -17.32 17.39
CA ASP A 455 22.12 -16.37 18.49
C ASP A 455 22.91 -15.14 18.06
N LEU A 456 23.98 -15.34 17.26
CA LEU A 456 24.74 -14.24 16.68
C LEU A 456 23.90 -13.42 15.69
N ALA A 457 23.14 -14.09 14.81
CA ALA A 457 22.25 -13.43 13.87
C ALA A 457 21.12 -12.66 14.59
N ARG A 458 20.54 -13.22 15.66
CA ARG A 458 19.54 -12.55 16.50
C ARG A 458 20.12 -11.32 17.18
N ALA A 459 21.29 -11.45 17.81
CA ALA A 459 21.99 -10.33 18.45
C ALA A 459 22.32 -9.22 17.44
N TYR A 460 22.55 -9.58 16.18
CA TYR A 460 22.79 -8.62 15.10
C TYR A 460 21.53 -7.99 14.51
N TYR A 461 20.41 -8.68 14.32
CA TYR A 461 19.22 -8.05 13.71
C TYR A 461 18.28 -7.39 14.72
N PHE A 462 18.30 -7.84 15.97
CA PHE A 462 17.38 -7.35 17.00
C PHE A 462 17.44 -5.83 17.22
N PRO A 463 18.62 -5.20 17.41
CA PRO A 463 18.67 -3.75 17.65
C PRO A 463 18.07 -2.94 16.51
N TRP A 464 18.13 -3.46 15.28
CA TRP A 464 17.54 -2.82 14.12
C TRP A 464 16.01 -2.97 14.08
N GLU A 465 15.48 -4.19 14.24
CA GLU A 465 14.02 -4.41 14.28
C GLU A 465 13.39 -3.59 15.40
N HIS A 466 14.03 -3.60 16.55
CA HIS A 466 13.62 -2.80 17.69
C HIS A 466 13.66 -1.30 17.38
N GLY A 467 14.71 -0.82 16.69
CA GLY A 467 14.79 0.55 16.21
C GLY A 467 13.62 0.92 15.29
N VAL A 468 13.21 0.04 14.38
CA VAL A 468 12.06 0.26 13.48
C VAL A 468 10.76 0.35 14.28
N VAL A 469 10.57 -0.54 15.26
CA VAL A 469 9.40 -0.51 16.13
C VAL A 469 9.38 0.78 16.96
N LEU A 470 10.49 1.16 17.60
CA LEU A 470 10.60 2.42 18.33
C LEU A 470 10.38 3.65 17.44
N GLY A 471 10.89 3.61 16.21
CA GLY A 471 10.64 4.67 15.23
C GLY A 471 9.16 4.79 14.87
N SER A 472 8.49 3.66 14.66
CA SER A 472 7.05 3.62 14.40
C SER A 472 6.25 4.13 15.59
N LEU A 473 6.63 3.77 16.82
CA LEU A 473 6.03 4.27 18.06
C LEU A 473 6.28 5.77 18.26
N THR A 474 7.46 6.26 17.90
CA THR A 474 7.79 7.69 17.97
C THR A 474 6.91 8.48 17.02
N LEU A 475 6.77 8.01 15.77
CA LEU A 475 5.85 8.63 14.81
C LEU A 475 4.41 8.62 15.30
N TRP A 476 3.97 7.50 15.90
CA TRP A 476 2.65 7.44 16.51
C TRP A 476 2.51 8.43 17.67
N GLY A 477 3.48 8.48 18.58
CA GLY A 477 3.47 9.39 19.72
C GLY A 477 3.44 10.86 19.27
N ILE A 478 4.20 11.21 18.24
CA ILE A 478 4.12 12.52 17.57
C ILE A 478 2.71 12.74 17.02
N GLY A 479 2.13 11.75 16.35
CA GLY A 479 0.75 11.79 15.86
C GLY A 479 -0.28 12.04 16.97
N CYS A 480 -0.18 11.35 18.10
CA CYS A 480 -1.03 11.56 19.28
C CYS A 480 -0.85 12.95 19.89
N VAL A 481 0.40 13.42 20.02
CA VAL A 481 0.68 14.76 20.54
C VAL A 481 0.12 15.83 19.60
N LEU A 482 0.33 15.68 18.29
CA LEU A 482 -0.25 16.58 17.29
C LEU A 482 -1.77 16.53 17.33
N HIS A 483 -2.37 15.34 17.38
CA HIS A 483 -3.82 15.16 17.49
C HIS A 483 -4.36 15.86 18.73
N TYR A 484 -3.73 15.71 19.90
CA TYR A 484 -4.15 16.33 21.15
C TYR A 484 -3.95 17.86 21.15
N LEU A 485 -2.79 18.35 20.69
CA LEU A 485 -2.53 19.79 20.58
C LEU A 485 -3.47 20.45 19.59
N VAL A 486 -3.77 19.76 18.48
CA VAL A 486 -4.73 20.25 17.49
C VAL A 486 -6.15 20.16 18.03
N LEU A 487 -6.56 19.11 18.76
CA LEU A 487 -7.92 18.96 19.30
C LEU A 487 -8.25 19.89 20.47
N GLN A 488 -7.29 20.13 21.36
CA GLN A 488 -7.50 20.91 22.58
C GLN A 488 -7.08 22.37 22.48
N GLY A 489 -6.35 22.74 21.41
CA GLY A 489 -6.22 24.12 20.96
C GLY A 489 -7.39 24.50 20.05
#